data_AF-A0A840CFS5-F1
#
_entry.id   AF-A0A840CFS5-F1
#
_cell.length_a   1.000
_cell.length_b   1.000
_cell.length_c   1.000
_cell.angle_alpha   90.00
_cell.angle_beta   90.00
_cell.angle_gamma   90.00
#
_symmetry.space_group_name_H-M   'P 1'
#
loop_
_entity.id
_entity.type
_entity.pdbx_description
1 polymer ?
#
loop_
_entity_poly.entity_id
_entity_poly.type
_entity_poly.pdbx_seq_one_letter_code
_entity_poly.pdbx_strand_id
1 'polypeptide(L)'
;MPREPVFCIARSQRRGLLQIATNQFGANAPLHLKHAISRKKGVEDPYTNRNRTHVSVEVKSGRVDVEIARGPEYPENSIIQLMAGGCKVRFSNRIFSVLTVVILAGCGAGNDMRPDASAEVISSASYRHDGPAALTLYTMISNRSGAGAHSSVMINGSQRVIFDPAGTVRLSAVPERGDVLYGITPQVADFYARAHARETYHVVIQEIDVSPEVAEQALRLAIASGPAASGFCSASTSAVLRQLPGFESIGRTFFPKRLMADFGKLPGVRTTKLFENDEDDKSVAIAQFESSLATQP
;
A
#
# COMPACT_ATOMS: atom_id res chain seq x y z
N MET A 1 23.36 52.56 -0.24
CA MET A 1 24.72 52.01 -0.38
C MET A 1 24.62 50.70 -1.16
N PRO A 2 25.36 50.52 -2.27
CA PRO A 2 25.38 49.23 -2.94
C PRO A 2 26.03 48.22 -1.99
N ARG A 3 25.31 47.14 -1.68
CA ARG A 3 25.86 46.05 -0.86
C ARG A 3 26.92 45.34 -1.69
N GLU A 4 28.11 45.15 -1.13
CA GLU A 4 29.16 44.36 -1.77
C GLU A 4 28.62 42.97 -2.15
N PRO A 5 29.05 42.42 -3.29
CA PRO A 5 28.61 41.10 -3.71
C PRO A 5 29.11 40.04 -2.74
N VAL A 6 28.20 39.26 -2.17
CA VAL A 6 28.55 38.11 -1.33
C VAL A 6 28.45 36.86 -2.19
N PHE A 7 29.56 36.14 -2.35
CA PHE A 7 29.64 34.89 -3.11
C PHE A 7 29.78 33.70 -2.17
N CYS A 8 29.04 32.63 -2.44
CA CYS A 8 29.16 31.35 -1.73
C CYS A 8 29.46 30.23 -2.71
N ILE A 9 30.50 29.46 -2.41
CA ILE A 9 31.01 28.44 -3.32
C ILE A 9 31.14 27.10 -2.59
N ALA A 10 30.60 26.01 -3.16
CA ALA A 10 30.78 24.66 -2.65
C ALA A 10 31.21 23.68 -3.75
N ARG A 11 31.99 22.67 -3.35
CA ARG A 11 32.55 21.64 -4.22
C ARG A 11 31.88 20.29 -3.97
N SER A 12 31.40 19.66 -5.04
CA SER A 12 30.78 18.33 -5.01
C SER A 12 31.83 17.20 -5.10
N GLN A 13 31.62 16.11 -4.33
CA GLN A 13 32.59 15.00 -4.17
C GLN A 13 32.84 14.13 -5.41
N ARG A 14 31.88 13.96 -6.33
CA ARG A 14 32.03 12.98 -7.43
C ARG A 14 32.17 13.55 -8.83
N ARG A 15 31.81 14.83 -9.06
CA ARG A 15 31.81 15.42 -10.41
C ARG A 15 32.66 16.66 -10.61
N GLY A 16 33.41 17.09 -9.58
CA GLY A 16 34.22 18.32 -9.67
C GLY A 16 33.39 19.57 -9.96
N LEU A 17 32.07 19.51 -9.74
CA LEU A 17 31.13 20.60 -10.00
C LEU A 17 31.25 21.64 -8.88
N LEU A 18 31.36 22.90 -9.27
CA LEU A 18 31.43 24.05 -8.38
C LEU A 18 30.08 24.78 -8.42
N GLN A 19 29.36 24.82 -7.30
CA GLN A 19 28.12 25.61 -7.19
C GLN A 19 28.45 26.98 -6.63
N ILE A 20 27.94 28.05 -7.26
CA ILE A 20 28.16 29.45 -6.85
C ILE A 20 26.80 30.13 -6.66
N ALA A 21 26.59 30.77 -5.50
CA ALA A 21 25.43 31.61 -5.21
C ALA A 21 25.88 33.05 -4.89
N THR A 22 25.13 34.06 -5.36
CA THR A 22 25.43 35.48 -5.11
C THR A 22 24.18 36.30 -4.80
N ASN A 23 24.32 37.33 -3.98
CA ASN A 23 23.23 38.29 -3.68
C ASN A 23 22.90 39.25 -4.84
N GLN A 24 23.69 39.25 -5.93
CA GLN A 24 23.43 40.12 -7.09
C GLN A 24 22.42 39.55 -8.10
N PHE A 25 22.13 38.24 -8.07
CA PHE A 25 21.13 37.61 -8.92
C PHE A 25 20.16 36.81 -8.04
N GLY A 26 18.86 37.08 -8.15
CA GLY A 26 17.82 36.42 -7.36
C GLY A 26 17.86 34.89 -7.50
N ALA A 27 17.46 34.19 -6.43
CA ALA A 27 17.41 32.73 -6.39
C ALA A 27 16.64 32.18 -7.60
N ASN A 28 17.33 31.38 -8.43
CA ASN A 28 16.85 30.71 -9.65
C ASN A 28 17.07 31.42 -11.01
N ALA A 29 18.00 32.36 -11.15
CA ALA A 29 18.51 32.70 -12.49
C ALA A 29 19.31 31.50 -13.07
N PRO A 30 18.99 30.97 -14.26
CA PRO A 30 19.81 29.96 -14.91
C PRO A 30 21.13 30.60 -15.33
N LEU A 31 22.17 30.40 -14.53
CA LEU A 31 23.54 30.66 -14.95
C LEU A 31 23.85 29.70 -16.09
N HIS A 32 23.69 30.16 -17.33
CA HIS A 32 24.29 29.51 -18.48
C HIS A 32 25.82 29.66 -18.35
N LEU A 33 26.42 28.77 -17.56
CA LEU A 33 27.87 28.58 -17.42
C LEU A 33 28.40 27.86 -18.67
N LYS A 34 28.09 28.42 -19.85
CA LYS A 34 28.90 28.20 -21.04
C LYS A 34 29.93 29.31 -20.99
N HIS A 35 31.14 28.97 -20.57
CA HIS A 35 32.44 29.38 -21.14
C HIS A 35 33.55 29.12 -20.12
N ALA A 36 34.41 28.16 -20.48
CA ALA A 36 35.79 27.95 -20.05
C ALA A 36 36.12 28.08 -18.55
N ILE A 37 36.10 26.94 -17.85
CA ILE A 37 36.99 26.74 -16.69
C ILE A 37 38.43 26.72 -17.23
N SER A 38 39.09 27.88 -17.30
CA SER A 38 40.53 27.93 -17.53
C SER A 38 41.25 27.66 -16.21
N ARG A 39 41.64 26.40 -15.99
CA ARG A 39 42.52 26.04 -14.87
C ARG A 39 43.91 26.58 -15.17
N LYS A 40 44.33 27.67 -14.51
CA LYS A 40 45.77 27.92 -14.37
C LYS A 40 46.33 26.94 -13.34
N LYS A 41 47.46 26.30 -13.67
CA LYS A 41 48.19 25.40 -12.77
C LYS A 41 48.50 26.18 -11.48
N GLY A 42 48.11 25.62 -10.33
CA GLY A 42 48.21 26.31 -9.04
C GLY A 42 49.66 26.70 -8.72
N VAL A 43 49.82 27.86 -8.10
CA VAL A 43 51.08 28.25 -7.46
C VAL A 43 51.04 27.69 -6.04
N GLU A 44 52.05 26.93 -5.65
CA GLU A 44 52.17 26.44 -4.27
C GLU A 44 52.36 27.62 -3.32
N ASP A 45 51.49 27.73 -2.32
CA ASP A 45 51.66 28.64 -1.20
C ASP A 45 52.73 28.06 -0.26
N PRO A 46 53.93 28.68 -0.16
CA PRO A 46 55.07 28.09 0.54
C PRO A 46 54.87 27.98 2.06
N TYR A 47 53.82 28.59 2.62
CA TYR A 47 53.55 28.54 4.05
C TYR A 47 52.48 27.53 4.46
N THR A 48 51.60 27.10 3.54
CA THR A 48 50.44 26.26 3.92
C THR A 48 50.38 24.90 3.22
N ASN A 49 51.27 24.62 2.26
CA ASN A 49 51.35 23.36 1.50
C ASN A 49 49.98 22.91 0.95
N ARG A 50 49.14 23.88 0.55
CA ARG A 50 47.78 23.65 0.02
C ARG A 50 47.70 24.18 -1.41
N ASN A 51 47.33 23.30 -2.34
CA ASN A 51 46.98 23.70 -3.70
C ASN A 51 45.74 24.59 -3.70
N ARG A 52 45.91 25.87 -4.05
CA ARG A 52 44.82 26.84 -4.24
C ARG A 52 44.31 26.75 -5.67
N THR A 53 42.98 26.76 -5.83
CA THR A 53 42.34 26.76 -7.16
C THR A 53 41.82 28.16 -7.42
N HIS A 54 42.35 28.82 -8.45
CA HIS A 54 41.80 30.09 -8.94
C HIS A 54 40.64 29.79 -9.88
N VAL A 55 39.50 30.42 -9.61
CA VAL A 55 38.32 30.35 -10.47
C VAL A 55 37.94 31.76 -10.86
N SER A 56 37.83 31.97 -12.16
CA SER A 56 37.45 33.25 -12.73
C SER A 56 36.02 33.17 -13.21
N VAL A 57 35.17 34.06 -12.72
CA VAL A 57 33.75 34.11 -13.07
C VAL A 57 33.48 35.41 -13.79
N GLU A 58 32.93 35.30 -14.99
CA GLU A 58 32.52 36.47 -15.76
C GLU A 58 31.10 36.86 -15.37
N VAL A 59 30.90 38.11 -14.95
CA VAL A 59 29.60 38.68 -14.59
C VAL A 59 29.31 39.92 -15.44
N LYS A 60 28.04 40.35 -15.50
CA LYS A 60 27.60 41.46 -16.38
C LYS A 60 28.37 42.78 -16.18
N SER A 61 29.01 42.98 -15.02
CA SER A 61 29.80 44.17 -14.67
C SER A 61 31.31 44.00 -14.85
N GLY A 62 31.78 42.85 -15.35
CA GLY A 62 33.20 42.54 -15.53
C GLY A 62 33.58 41.16 -15.01
N ARG A 63 34.88 40.86 -15.00
CA ARG A 63 35.40 39.57 -14.55
C ARG A 63 35.80 39.64 -13.07
N VAL A 64 35.32 38.68 -12.29
CA VAL A 64 35.64 38.56 -10.85
C VAL A 64 36.48 37.31 -10.66
N ASP A 65 37.70 37.49 -10.16
CA ASP A 65 38.59 36.38 -9.80
C ASP A 65 38.36 36.02 -8.33
N VAL A 66 38.07 34.74 -8.07
CA VAL A 66 37.84 34.23 -6.71
C VAL A 66 38.87 33.15 -6.39
N GLU A 67 39.53 33.32 -5.25
CA GLU A 67 40.50 32.36 -4.72
C GLU A 67 39.83 31.47 -3.68
N ILE A 68 39.85 30.15 -3.90
CA ILE A 68 39.14 29.20 -3.03
C ILE A 68 40.17 28.28 -2.36
N ALA A 69 40.29 28.38 -1.04
CA ALA A 69 40.96 27.37 -0.23
C ALA A 69 40.07 26.11 -0.16
N ARG A 70 40.64 24.91 -0.02
CA ARG A 70 39.86 23.65 0.11
C ARG A 70 38.88 23.76 1.28
N GLY A 71 37.61 24.03 0.97
CA GLY A 71 36.50 24.01 1.91
C GLY A 71 35.97 22.59 2.15
N PRO A 72 35.09 22.39 3.13
CA PRO A 72 34.45 21.10 3.40
C PRO A 72 33.72 20.57 2.16
N GLU A 73 33.89 19.27 1.90
CA GLU A 73 33.26 18.59 0.78
C GLU A 73 31.82 18.20 1.11
N TYR A 74 30.90 18.40 0.17
CA TYR A 74 29.47 18.13 0.37
C TYR A 74 28.95 17.07 -0.61
N PRO A 75 27.93 16.27 -0.22
CA PRO A 75 27.31 15.27 -1.09
C PRO A 75 26.63 15.89 -2.33
N GLU A 76 26.51 15.12 -3.41
CA GLU A 76 26.06 15.59 -4.74
C GLU A 76 24.72 16.35 -4.76
N ASN A 77 23.82 16.08 -3.83
CA ASN A 77 22.47 16.65 -3.72
C ASN A 77 22.37 17.86 -2.77
N SER A 78 23.52 18.43 -2.38
CA SER A 78 23.55 19.62 -1.54
C SER A 78 23.22 20.88 -2.36
N ILE A 79 22.38 21.76 -1.80
CA ILE A 79 22.05 23.07 -2.39
C ILE A 79 22.52 24.16 -1.43
N ILE A 80 23.26 25.13 -1.95
CA ILE A 80 23.67 26.32 -1.20
C ILE A 80 22.53 27.36 -1.30
N GLN A 81 21.97 27.75 -0.16
CA GLN A 81 20.94 28.80 -0.12
C GLN A 81 21.47 30.03 0.62
N LEU A 82 21.31 31.20 -0.01
CA LEU A 82 21.66 32.48 0.57
C LEU A 82 20.56 32.92 1.55
N MET A 83 20.94 33.29 2.78
CA MET A 83 20.02 33.81 3.79
C MET A 83 20.52 35.17 4.30
N ALA A 84 19.63 35.97 4.87
CA ALA A 84 20.02 37.21 5.56
C ALA A 84 20.93 36.84 6.75
N GLY A 85 22.24 37.09 6.62
CA GLY A 85 23.25 36.77 7.64
C GLY A 85 24.23 35.64 7.30
N GLY A 86 24.19 35.04 6.10
CA GLY A 86 25.20 34.07 5.65
C GLY A 86 24.65 32.94 4.78
N CYS A 87 25.49 31.94 4.49
CA CYS A 87 25.15 30.80 3.65
C CYS A 87 24.86 29.54 4.46
N LYS A 88 23.73 28.88 4.17
CA LYS A 88 23.34 27.62 4.82
C LYS A 88 23.29 26.52 3.76
N VAL A 89 24.11 25.48 3.91
CA VAL A 89 24.06 24.30 3.05
C VAL A 89 22.96 23.39 3.57
N ARG A 90 21.95 23.13 2.75
CA ARG A 90 20.87 22.19 3.08
C ARG A 90 20.99 20.95 2.23
N PHE A 91 20.91 19.80 2.89
CA PHE A 91 20.80 18.52 2.21
C PHE A 91 19.38 18.42 1.66
N SER A 92 19.24 18.55 0.34
CA SER A 92 17.92 18.45 -0.29
C SER A 92 17.60 16.97 -0.49
N ASN A 93 16.84 16.39 0.43
CA ASN A 93 16.27 15.06 0.23
C ASN A 93 15.09 15.19 -0.76
N ARG A 94 15.40 15.38 -2.05
CA ARG A 94 14.43 15.43 -3.16
C ARG A 94 13.86 14.06 -3.52
N ILE A 95 13.63 13.20 -2.52
CA ILE A 95 12.80 12.00 -2.69
C ILE A 95 11.31 12.35 -2.56
N PHE A 96 10.94 13.58 -2.15
CA PHE A 96 9.55 13.88 -1.80
C PHE A 96 8.71 14.73 -2.76
N SER A 97 9.13 15.04 -4.00
CA SER A 97 8.24 15.87 -4.87
C SER A 97 8.30 15.66 -6.40
N VAL A 98 8.80 14.52 -6.90
CA VAL A 98 8.58 14.13 -8.32
C VAL A 98 8.16 12.66 -8.43
N LEU A 99 7.37 12.18 -7.49
CA LEU A 99 6.69 10.89 -7.55
C LEU A 99 5.18 11.09 -7.35
N THR A 100 4.59 12.04 -8.07
CA THR A 100 3.16 12.35 -7.93
C THR A 100 2.40 12.31 -9.26
N VAL A 101 2.99 11.85 -10.37
CA VAL A 101 2.24 11.73 -11.65
C VAL A 101 2.46 10.43 -12.43
N VAL A 102 3.29 9.46 -11.99
CA VAL A 102 3.46 8.18 -12.75
C VAL A 102 3.43 6.92 -11.87
N ILE A 103 2.68 6.92 -10.76
CA ILE A 103 2.32 5.66 -10.05
C ILE A 103 0.81 5.63 -9.75
N LEU A 104 -0.03 6.04 -10.71
CA LEU A 104 -1.46 5.74 -10.71
C LEU A 104 -1.88 4.89 -11.91
N ALA A 105 -0.95 4.12 -12.49
CA ALA A 105 -1.24 3.18 -13.58
C ALA A 105 -0.74 1.76 -13.29
N GLY A 106 -0.56 1.38 -12.01
CA GLY A 106 0.07 0.10 -11.65
C GLY A 106 -0.41 -0.58 -10.36
N CYS A 107 -1.44 -0.07 -9.68
CA CYS A 107 -2.15 -0.78 -8.61
C CYS A 107 -3.66 -0.69 -8.89
N GLY A 108 -4.05 -1.17 -10.07
CA GLY A 108 -5.45 -1.35 -10.44
C GLY A 108 -5.73 -2.85 -10.59
N ALA A 109 -5.54 -3.62 -9.52
CA ALA A 109 -6.12 -4.96 -9.45
C ALA A 109 -7.62 -4.76 -9.19
N GLY A 110 -8.38 -4.54 -10.27
CA GLY A 110 -9.84 -4.68 -10.35
C GLY A 110 -10.64 -4.20 -9.14
N ASN A 111 -10.75 -2.89 -8.93
CA ASN A 111 -11.87 -2.37 -8.17
C ASN A 111 -13.09 -2.50 -9.09
N ASP A 112 -13.78 -3.64 -9.04
CA ASP A 112 -15.09 -3.76 -9.66
C ASP A 112 -16.01 -2.70 -9.03
N MET A 113 -16.30 -1.64 -9.79
CA MET A 113 -16.94 -0.41 -9.32
C MET A 113 -18.46 -0.58 -9.12
N ARG A 114 -18.96 -1.82 -9.04
CA ARG A 114 -20.37 -2.11 -8.81
C ARG A 114 -20.85 -1.41 -7.53
N PRO A 115 -21.97 -0.67 -7.59
CA PRO A 115 -22.51 -0.02 -6.41
C PRO A 115 -22.95 -1.07 -5.39
N ASP A 116 -22.89 -0.71 -4.11
CA ASP A 116 -23.48 -1.51 -3.04
C ASP A 116 -24.98 -1.74 -3.32
N ALA A 117 -25.46 -2.94 -3.01
CA ALA A 117 -26.85 -3.31 -3.13
C ALA A 117 -27.74 -2.41 -2.25
N SER A 118 -28.99 -2.18 -2.67
CA SER A 118 -29.97 -1.42 -1.86
C SER A 118 -30.42 -2.23 -0.63
N ALA A 119 -31.03 -1.56 0.36
CA ALA A 119 -31.53 -2.25 1.55
C ALA A 119 -32.64 -3.25 1.21
N GLU A 120 -33.46 -2.92 0.20
CA GLU A 120 -34.55 -3.76 -0.30
C GLU A 120 -34.00 -5.05 -0.93
N VAL A 121 -32.96 -4.95 -1.77
CA VAL A 121 -32.29 -6.10 -2.38
C VAL A 121 -31.64 -7.01 -1.34
N ILE A 122 -30.98 -6.42 -0.34
CA ILE A 122 -30.37 -7.18 0.76
C ILE A 122 -31.45 -7.93 1.56
N SER A 123 -32.55 -7.25 1.88
CA SER A 123 -33.66 -7.84 2.63
C SER A 123 -34.28 -9.03 1.88
N SER A 124 -34.54 -8.87 0.58
CA SER A 124 -35.15 -9.92 -0.24
C SER A 124 -34.21 -11.12 -0.48
N ALA A 125 -32.91 -10.91 -0.41
CA ALA A 125 -31.91 -11.98 -0.55
C ALA A 125 -31.54 -12.64 0.78
N SER A 126 -32.07 -12.18 1.92
CA SER A 126 -31.70 -12.74 3.22
C SER A 126 -31.94 -14.25 3.27
N TYR A 127 -30.88 -14.99 3.61
CA TYR A 127 -30.93 -16.44 3.70
C TYR A 127 -30.66 -16.86 5.14
N ARG A 128 -31.59 -17.61 5.73
CA ARG A 128 -31.41 -18.27 7.02
C ARG A 128 -31.05 -19.73 6.75
N HIS A 129 -29.96 -20.18 7.37
CA HIS A 129 -29.55 -21.56 7.27
C HIS A 129 -30.05 -22.39 8.45
N ASP A 130 -30.39 -23.65 8.21
CA ASP A 130 -30.98 -24.55 9.20
C ASP A 130 -29.96 -25.25 10.13
N GLY A 131 -28.66 -25.03 9.87
CA GLY A 131 -27.55 -25.54 10.69
C GLY A 131 -27.23 -24.69 11.93
N PRO A 132 -26.32 -25.16 12.80
CA PRO A 132 -25.95 -24.46 14.04
C PRO A 132 -25.34 -23.09 13.75
N ALA A 133 -25.46 -22.19 14.74
CA ALA A 133 -24.73 -20.92 14.70
C ALA A 133 -23.22 -21.20 14.63
N ALA A 134 -22.54 -20.60 13.66
CA ALA A 134 -21.17 -20.95 13.33
C ALA A 134 -20.40 -19.79 12.69
N LEU A 135 -19.08 -19.82 12.85
CA LEU A 135 -18.16 -18.95 12.12
C LEU A 135 -17.21 -19.82 11.29
N THR A 136 -17.08 -19.49 10.01
CA THR A 136 -16.19 -20.20 9.08
C THR A 136 -15.18 -19.21 8.50
N LEU A 137 -13.93 -19.30 8.93
CA LEU A 137 -12.82 -18.53 8.37
C LEU A 137 -12.31 -19.21 7.10
N TYR A 138 -12.30 -18.46 5.99
CA TYR A 138 -11.61 -18.84 4.76
C TYR A 138 -10.25 -18.16 4.71
N THR A 139 -9.21 -18.92 4.38
CA THR A 139 -7.88 -18.37 4.15
C THR A 139 -7.31 -18.93 2.85
N MET A 140 -7.00 -18.03 1.92
CA MET A 140 -6.43 -18.39 0.62
C MET A 140 -4.92 -18.47 0.78
N ILE A 141 -4.35 -19.65 0.56
CA ILE A 141 -2.94 -19.95 0.74
C ILE A 141 -2.30 -20.25 -0.61
N SER A 142 -1.22 -19.55 -0.93
CA SER A 142 -0.47 -19.80 -2.17
C SER A 142 0.09 -21.21 -2.18
N ASN A 143 -0.20 -21.97 -3.24
CA ASN A 143 0.36 -23.30 -3.46
C ASN A 143 1.89 -23.25 -3.68
N ARG A 144 2.40 -22.13 -4.22
CA ARG A 144 3.83 -21.94 -4.48
C ARG A 144 4.63 -21.57 -3.23
N SER A 145 4.18 -20.56 -2.49
CA SER A 145 4.97 -19.99 -1.38
C SER A 145 4.47 -20.39 0.01
N GLY A 146 3.26 -20.94 0.11
CA GLY A 146 2.58 -21.18 1.38
C GLY A 146 2.21 -19.89 2.13
N ALA A 147 2.31 -18.71 1.52
CA ALA A 147 1.87 -17.45 2.11
C ALA A 147 0.35 -17.29 2.04
N GLY A 148 -0.24 -16.57 3.01
CA GLY A 148 -1.66 -16.24 2.98
C GLY A 148 -1.90 -14.98 2.16
N ALA A 149 -2.76 -15.07 1.15
CA ALA A 149 -3.07 -13.99 0.23
C ALA A 149 -4.35 -13.23 0.61
N HIS A 150 -5.33 -13.91 1.18
CA HIS A 150 -6.62 -13.32 1.52
C HIS A 150 -7.30 -14.04 2.69
N SER A 151 -8.21 -13.35 3.37
CA SER A 151 -9.06 -13.93 4.42
C SER A 151 -10.44 -13.29 4.44
N SER A 152 -11.46 -14.12 4.63
CA SER A 152 -12.86 -13.73 4.84
C SER A 152 -13.51 -14.65 5.88
N VAL A 153 -14.65 -14.23 6.43
CA VAL A 153 -15.40 -15.03 7.42
C VAL A 153 -16.87 -15.14 7.03
N MET A 154 -17.36 -16.38 6.89
CA MET A 154 -18.79 -16.64 6.85
C MET A 154 -19.34 -16.68 8.27
N ILE A 155 -20.46 -15.99 8.47
CA ILE A 155 -21.15 -15.88 9.74
C ILE A 155 -22.53 -16.50 9.55
N ASN A 156 -22.80 -17.56 10.31
CA ASN A 156 -24.11 -18.20 10.35
C ASN A 156 -24.86 -17.75 11.61
N GLY A 157 -25.63 -16.67 11.51
CA GLY A 157 -26.49 -16.17 12.58
C GLY A 157 -27.97 -16.24 12.20
N SER A 158 -28.71 -15.15 12.47
CA SER A 158 -30.10 -14.92 12.08
C SER A 158 -30.27 -14.89 10.56
N GLN A 159 -29.19 -14.54 9.86
CA GLN A 159 -28.97 -14.75 8.44
C GLN A 159 -27.53 -15.19 8.22
N ARG A 160 -27.26 -15.81 7.07
CA ARG A 160 -25.93 -16.23 6.67
C ARG A 160 -25.33 -15.22 5.70
N VAL A 161 -24.17 -14.69 6.07
CA VAL A 161 -23.41 -13.71 5.28
C VAL A 161 -21.94 -14.11 5.21
N ILE A 162 -21.22 -13.58 4.23
CA ILE A 162 -19.76 -13.60 4.20
C ILE A 162 -19.28 -12.17 4.36
N PHE A 163 -18.47 -11.92 5.39
CA PHE A 163 -17.70 -10.69 5.51
C PHE A 163 -16.36 -10.89 4.79
N ASP A 164 -16.20 -10.19 3.66
CA ASP A 164 -15.08 -10.33 2.73
C ASP A 164 -14.32 -8.99 2.54
N PRO A 165 -13.67 -8.48 3.59
CA PRO A 165 -13.06 -7.15 3.57
C PRO A 165 -11.98 -7.04 2.49
N ALA A 166 -12.09 -6.04 1.62
CA ALA A 166 -11.21 -5.84 0.48
C ALA A 166 -11.12 -7.06 -0.48
N GLY A 167 -12.15 -7.90 -0.50
CA GLY A 167 -12.30 -8.99 -1.45
C GLY A 167 -12.51 -8.48 -2.88
N THR A 168 -12.00 -9.22 -3.86
CA THR A 168 -12.13 -8.87 -5.30
C THR A 168 -13.11 -9.76 -6.04
N VAL A 169 -13.70 -10.76 -5.39
CA VAL A 169 -14.68 -11.64 -6.00
C VAL A 169 -16.07 -11.08 -5.71
N ARG A 170 -16.66 -10.45 -6.73
CA ARG A 170 -18.08 -10.10 -6.73
C ARG A 170 -18.84 -11.07 -7.62
N LEU A 171 -19.94 -11.61 -7.09
CA LEU A 171 -20.89 -12.42 -7.83
C LEU A 171 -22.09 -11.54 -8.16
N SER A 172 -22.45 -11.45 -9.43
CA SER A 172 -23.52 -10.56 -9.88
C SER A 172 -24.85 -10.89 -9.20
N ALA A 173 -25.06 -12.18 -8.93
CA ALA A 173 -26.20 -12.77 -8.27
C ALA A 173 -26.17 -12.73 -6.71
N VAL A 174 -25.07 -12.29 -6.09
CA VAL A 174 -24.95 -12.18 -4.63
C VAL A 174 -24.91 -10.70 -4.23
N PRO A 175 -25.94 -10.18 -3.55
CA PRO A 175 -25.94 -8.80 -3.09
C PRO A 175 -24.80 -8.53 -2.12
N GLU A 176 -24.12 -7.41 -2.31
CA GLU A 176 -23.01 -6.99 -1.46
C GLU A 176 -23.20 -5.54 -0.99
N ARG A 177 -22.86 -5.26 0.26
CA ARG A 177 -22.75 -3.90 0.79
C ARG A 177 -21.66 -3.81 1.84
N GLY A 178 -20.74 -2.86 1.68
CA GLY A 178 -19.66 -2.61 2.65
C GLY A 178 -18.86 -3.87 2.99
N ASP A 179 -18.46 -4.62 1.97
CA ASP A 179 -17.72 -5.89 2.06
C ASP A 179 -18.48 -7.04 2.72
N VAL A 180 -19.81 -6.94 2.87
CA VAL A 180 -20.67 -8.03 3.33
C VAL A 180 -21.49 -8.56 2.17
N LEU A 181 -21.34 -9.86 1.89
CA LEU A 181 -22.12 -10.61 0.90
C LEU A 181 -23.31 -11.27 1.60
N TYR A 182 -24.51 -11.05 1.08
CA TYR A 182 -25.78 -11.50 1.67
C TYR A 182 -26.40 -12.66 0.88
N GLY A 183 -27.27 -13.43 1.53
CA GLY A 183 -28.00 -14.51 0.86
C GLY A 183 -27.17 -15.75 0.58
N ILE A 184 -26.27 -16.09 1.50
CA ILE A 184 -25.28 -17.13 1.29
C ILE A 184 -25.91 -18.52 1.49
N THR A 185 -26.50 -19.06 0.43
CA THR A 185 -26.99 -20.45 0.39
C THR A 185 -25.82 -21.45 0.42
N PRO A 186 -26.07 -22.75 0.69
CA PRO A 186 -25.02 -23.77 0.62
C PRO A 186 -24.31 -23.81 -0.75
N GLN A 187 -25.05 -23.59 -1.84
CA GLN A 187 -24.51 -23.54 -3.19
C GLN A 187 -23.61 -22.31 -3.39
N VAL A 188 -24.01 -21.15 -2.88
CA VAL A 188 -23.20 -19.92 -2.91
C VAL A 188 -21.93 -20.07 -2.06
N ALA A 189 -22.02 -20.67 -0.88
CA ALA A 189 -20.86 -20.90 -0.01
C ALA A 189 -19.85 -21.87 -0.65
N ASP A 190 -20.30 -22.98 -1.25
CA ASP A 190 -19.45 -23.92 -1.97
C ASP A 190 -18.78 -23.24 -3.17
N PHE A 191 -19.57 -22.51 -3.98
CA PHE A 191 -19.01 -21.76 -5.09
C PHE A 191 -17.99 -20.71 -4.64
N TYR A 192 -18.29 -19.94 -3.58
CA TYR A 192 -17.36 -18.94 -3.04
C TYR A 192 -16.03 -19.57 -2.64
N ALA A 193 -16.06 -20.71 -1.95
CA ALA A 193 -14.84 -21.43 -1.57
C ALA A 193 -14.08 -21.93 -2.80
N ARG A 194 -14.78 -22.54 -3.77
CA ARG A 194 -14.17 -23.05 -5.01
C ARG A 194 -13.59 -21.96 -5.86
N ALA A 195 -14.28 -20.84 -6.07
CA ALA A 195 -13.78 -19.69 -6.84
C ALA A 195 -12.48 -19.08 -6.27
N HIS A 196 -12.12 -19.44 -5.04
CA HIS A 196 -10.87 -19.05 -4.38
C HIS A 196 -9.84 -20.18 -4.27
N ALA A 197 -10.21 -21.41 -4.59
CA ALA A 197 -9.30 -22.51 -4.83
C ALA A 197 -9.03 -22.60 -6.33
N ARG A 198 -7.76 -22.57 -6.74
CA ARG A 198 -7.27 -22.64 -8.13
C ARG A 198 -5.89 -23.28 -8.14
N GLU A 199 -5.31 -23.48 -9.32
CA GLU A 199 -3.94 -23.99 -9.45
C GLU A 199 -2.93 -23.20 -8.57
N THR A 200 -3.09 -21.88 -8.43
CA THR A 200 -2.15 -21.06 -7.65
C THR A 200 -2.46 -20.93 -6.15
N TYR A 201 -3.69 -21.20 -5.72
CA TYR A 201 -4.12 -21.07 -4.32
C TYR A 201 -5.03 -22.22 -3.89
N HIS A 202 -4.84 -22.71 -2.67
CA HIS A 202 -5.85 -23.54 -2.00
C HIS A 202 -6.54 -22.73 -0.91
N VAL A 203 -7.76 -23.13 -0.55
CA VAL A 203 -8.50 -22.52 0.55
C VAL A 203 -8.40 -23.41 1.77
N VAL A 204 -7.92 -22.85 2.88
CA VAL A 204 -8.05 -23.45 4.20
C VAL A 204 -9.35 -22.94 4.82
N ILE A 205 -10.23 -23.85 5.18
CA ILE A 205 -11.56 -23.57 5.73
C ILE A 205 -11.54 -24.00 7.19
N GLN A 206 -11.74 -23.06 8.11
CA GLN A 206 -11.76 -23.31 9.54
C GLN A 206 -13.09 -22.93 10.12
N GLU A 207 -13.84 -23.90 10.61
CA GLU A 207 -15.19 -23.73 11.14
C GLU A 207 -15.24 -23.99 12.64
N ILE A 208 -16.01 -23.18 13.35
CA ILE A 208 -16.32 -23.36 14.77
C ILE A 208 -17.81 -23.09 15.01
N ASP A 209 -18.45 -24.00 15.72
CA ASP A 209 -19.80 -23.77 16.24
C ASP A 209 -19.72 -22.79 17.42
N VAL A 210 -20.60 -21.80 17.44
CA VAL A 210 -20.66 -20.77 18.47
C VAL A 210 -22.07 -20.66 19.02
N SER A 211 -22.26 -19.91 20.11
CA SER A 211 -23.61 -19.60 20.56
C SER A 211 -24.31 -18.66 19.56
N PRO A 212 -25.65 -18.69 19.47
CA PRO A 212 -26.40 -17.75 18.63
C PRO A 212 -26.05 -16.29 18.92
N GLU A 213 -25.82 -15.93 20.19
CA GLU A 213 -25.47 -14.57 20.61
C GLU A 213 -24.11 -14.13 20.05
N VAL A 214 -23.13 -15.05 20.00
CA VAL A 214 -21.80 -14.79 19.42
C VAL A 214 -21.91 -14.60 17.90
N ALA A 215 -22.68 -15.44 17.21
CA ALA A 215 -22.92 -15.29 15.78
C ALA A 215 -23.65 -13.97 15.45
N GLU A 216 -24.66 -13.59 16.24
CA GLU A 216 -25.35 -12.31 16.07
C GLU A 216 -24.46 -11.11 16.34
N GLN A 217 -23.55 -11.21 17.32
CA GLN A 217 -22.57 -10.16 17.55
C GLN A 217 -21.59 -10.04 16.38
N ALA A 218 -21.10 -11.17 15.84
CA ALA A 218 -20.23 -11.19 14.67
C ALA A 218 -20.92 -10.55 13.46
N LEU A 219 -22.18 -10.91 13.21
CA LEU A 219 -23.00 -10.37 12.12
C LEU A 219 -23.11 -8.84 12.22
N ARG A 220 -23.48 -8.32 13.39
CA ARG A 220 -23.59 -6.87 13.61
C ARG A 220 -22.27 -6.15 13.42
N LEU A 221 -21.18 -6.72 13.91
CA LEU A 221 -19.84 -6.13 13.78
C LEU A 221 -19.36 -6.13 12.32
N ALA A 222 -19.61 -7.18 11.57
CA ALA A 222 -19.29 -7.25 10.14
C ALA A 222 -20.07 -6.18 9.35
N ILE A 223 -21.38 -6.09 9.53
CA ILE A 223 -22.23 -5.10 8.85
C ILE A 223 -21.79 -3.66 9.20
N ALA A 224 -21.38 -3.42 10.45
CA ALA A 224 -20.93 -2.10 10.89
C ALA A 224 -19.49 -1.76 10.49
N SER A 225 -18.69 -2.71 9.99
CA SER A 225 -17.27 -2.50 9.68
C SER A 225 -17.07 -1.60 8.45
N GLY A 226 -17.98 -1.69 7.47
CA GLY A 226 -17.86 -0.98 6.20
C GLY A 226 -16.71 -1.50 5.33
N PRO A 227 -16.51 -0.88 4.15
CA PRO A 227 -15.53 -1.34 3.18
C PRO A 227 -14.09 -1.12 3.67
N ALA A 228 -13.24 -2.12 3.45
CA ALA A 228 -11.83 -2.10 3.80
C ALA A 228 -10.95 -1.72 2.60
N ALA A 229 -9.83 -1.04 2.85
CA ALA A 229 -8.84 -0.76 1.83
C ALA A 229 -8.11 -2.04 1.38
N SER A 230 -7.63 -2.08 0.13
CA SER A 230 -6.86 -3.20 -0.41
C SER A 230 -5.71 -3.62 0.52
N GLY A 231 -5.61 -4.93 0.82
CA GLY A 231 -4.61 -5.48 1.73
C GLY A 231 -4.96 -5.39 3.23
N PHE A 232 -6.14 -4.87 3.60
CA PHE A 232 -6.59 -4.81 5.00
C PHE A 232 -7.55 -5.94 5.38
N CYS A 233 -7.74 -6.95 4.51
CA CYS A 233 -8.70 -8.05 4.72
C CYS A 233 -8.57 -8.71 6.11
N SER A 234 -7.35 -9.15 6.46
CA SER A 234 -7.12 -9.78 7.77
C SER A 234 -7.15 -8.79 8.93
N ALA A 235 -6.82 -7.52 8.70
CA ALA A 235 -6.89 -6.50 9.75
C ALA A 235 -8.35 -6.27 10.15
N SER A 236 -9.25 -6.11 9.17
CA SER A 236 -10.68 -5.97 9.39
C SER A 236 -11.30 -7.24 9.97
N THR A 237 -10.97 -8.41 9.41
CA THR A 237 -11.49 -9.70 9.90
C THR A 237 -11.07 -9.97 11.35
N SER A 238 -9.78 -9.77 11.67
CA SER A 238 -9.28 -9.95 13.05
C SER A 238 -9.85 -8.92 14.03
N ALA A 239 -10.16 -7.70 13.58
CA ALA A 239 -10.81 -6.68 14.39
C ALA A 239 -12.25 -7.04 14.76
N VAL A 240 -13.01 -7.67 13.86
CA VAL A 240 -14.34 -8.22 14.16
C VAL A 240 -14.23 -9.39 15.13
N LEU A 241 -13.44 -10.41 14.79
CA LEU A 241 -13.36 -11.66 15.55
C LEU A 241 -12.92 -11.46 16.99
N ARG A 242 -11.95 -10.59 17.25
CA ARG A 242 -11.40 -10.40 18.61
C ARG A 242 -12.35 -9.72 19.59
N GLN A 243 -13.47 -9.19 19.12
CA GLN A 243 -14.50 -8.58 19.97
C GLN A 243 -15.52 -9.63 20.47
N LEU A 244 -15.44 -10.86 19.95
CA LEU A 244 -16.38 -11.92 20.27
C LEU A 244 -15.97 -12.64 21.56
N PRO A 245 -16.93 -12.96 22.45
CA PRO A 245 -16.67 -13.83 23.59
C PRO A 245 -16.05 -15.16 23.16
N GLY A 246 -14.92 -15.52 23.76
CA GLY A 246 -14.17 -16.75 23.44
C GLY A 246 -13.15 -16.61 22.30
N PHE A 247 -12.98 -15.42 21.72
CA PHE A 247 -12.03 -15.12 20.62
C PHE A 247 -10.94 -14.12 21.05
N GLU A 248 -10.76 -13.89 22.35
CA GLU A 248 -9.85 -12.88 22.89
C GLU A 248 -8.37 -13.16 22.53
N SER A 249 -8.03 -14.43 22.27
CA SER A 249 -6.70 -14.84 21.83
C SER A 249 -6.37 -14.45 20.39
N ILE A 250 -7.35 -13.98 19.61
CA ILE A 250 -7.11 -13.50 18.24
C ILE A 250 -6.33 -12.18 18.28
N GLY A 251 -5.10 -12.25 17.76
CA GLY A 251 -4.24 -11.09 17.58
C GLY A 251 -4.70 -10.21 16.42
N ARG A 252 -4.45 -8.89 16.54
CA ARG A 252 -4.58 -7.98 15.39
C ARG A 252 -3.46 -8.29 14.39
N THR A 253 -3.81 -8.51 13.13
CA THR A 253 -2.82 -8.89 12.11
C THR A 253 -3.26 -8.41 10.73
N PHE A 254 -2.28 -8.05 9.90
CA PHE A 254 -2.47 -7.81 8.46
C PHE A 254 -2.24 -9.07 7.63
N PHE A 255 -1.82 -10.17 8.27
CA PHE A 255 -1.39 -11.38 7.59
C PHE A 255 -2.44 -12.50 7.71
N PRO A 256 -3.04 -12.96 6.59
CA PRO A 256 -4.07 -13.99 6.60
C PRO A 256 -3.60 -15.30 7.25
N LYS A 257 -2.38 -15.75 6.92
CA LYS A 257 -1.81 -16.97 7.49
C LYS A 257 -1.66 -16.90 9.02
N ARG A 258 -1.40 -15.71 9.56
CA ARG A 258 -1.32 -15.51 11.01
C ARG A 258 -2.71 -15.57 11.65
N LEU A 259 -3.72 -14.94 11.03
CA LEU A 259 -5.10 -15.00 11.49
C LEU A 259 -5.60 -16.45 11.52
N MET A 260 -5.39 -17.20 10.44
CA MET A 260 -5.67 -18.64 10.35
C MET A 260 -4.99 -19.44 11.46
N ALA A 261 -3.71 -19.16 11.74
CA ALA A 261 -2.99 -19.86 12.81
C ALA A 261 -3.53 -19.55 14.21
N ASP A 262 -4.03 -18.35 14.45
CA ASP A 262 -4.63 -17.98 15.75
C ASP A 262 -6.05 -18.52 15.88
N PHE A 263 -6.86 -18.45 14.80
CA PHE A 263 -8.19 -19.04 14.75
C PHE A 263 -8.14 -20.55 14.96
N GLY A 264 -7.24 -21.26 14.28
CA GLY A 264 -7.07 -22.71 14.41
C GLY A 264 -6.65 -23.21 15.80
N LYS A 265 -6.27 -22.32 16.73
CA LYS A 265 -5.98 -22.69 18.13
C LYS A 265 -7.20 -22.64 19.03
N LEU A 266 -8.31 -22.04 18.56
CA LEU A 266 -9.54 -21.99 19.33
C LEU A 266 -10.10 -23.41 19.52
N PRO A 267 -10.62 -23.73 20.71
CA PRO A 267 -11.16 -25.05 20.98
C PRO A 267 -12.39 -25.32 20.09
N GLY A 268 -12.47 -26.52 19.51
CA GLY A 268 -13.60 -26.94 18.69
C GLY A 268 -13.51 -26.59 17.20
N VAL A 269 -12.42 -25.93 16.77
CA VAL A 269 -12.22 -25.62 15.35
C VAL A 269 -12.00 -26.89 14.51
N ARG A 270 -12.80 -27.03 13.45
CA ARG A 270 -12.66 -28.05 12.41
C ARG A 270 -11.97 -27.42 11.20
N THR A 271 -10.93 -28.05 10.69
CA THR A 271 -10.16 -27.52 9.55
C THR A 271 -10.25 -28.47 8.36
N THR A 272 -10.62 -27.96 7.19
CA THR A 272 -10.53 -28.65 5.90
C THR A 272 -9.71 -27.81 4.92
N LYS A 273 -9.26 -28.44 3.84
CA LYS A 273 -8.57 -27.76 2.74
C LYS A 273 -9.25 -28.11 1.44
N LEU A 274 -9.48 -27.09 0.62
CA LEU A 274 -10.05 -27.21 -0.70
C LEU A 274 -8.97 -26.86 -1.73
N PHE A 275 -8.69 -27.81 -2.61
CA PHE A 275 -7.80 -27.65 -3.75
C PHE A 275 -8.63 -27.78 -5.01
N GLU A 276 -8.40 -26.91 -5.98
CA GLU A 276 -8.93 -27.02 -7.33
C GLU A 276 -7.77 -26.91 -8.31
N ASN A 277 -7.93 -27.49 -9.50
CA ASN A 277 -6.88 -27.59 -10.51
C ASN A 277 -7.19 -26.75 -11.77
N ASP A 278 -8.26 -25.96 -11.75
CA ASP A 278 -8.63 -25.05 -12.83
C ASP A 278 -7.78 -23.77 -12.82
N GLU A 279 -7.68 -23.14 -14.00
CA GLU A 279 -6.86 -21.94 -14.22
C GLU A 279 -7.34 -20.74 -13.37
N ASP A 280 -6.43 -19.81 -13.08
CA ASP A 280 -6.69 -18.66 -12.19
C ASP A 280 -7.78 -17.68 -12.68
N ASP A 281 -8.16 -17.72 -13.95
CA ASP A 281 -9.22 -16.87 -14.48
C ASP A 281 -10.60 -17.31 -13.93
N LYS A 282 -11.15 -16.49 -13.04
CA LYS A 282 -12.43 -16.76 -12.36
C LYS A 282 -13.65 -16.50 -13.26
N SER A 283 -13.48 -15.80 -14.38
CA SER A 283 -14.60 -15.30 -15.20
C SER A 283 -15.50 -16.42 -15.73
N VAL A 284 -14.91 -17.53 -16.18
CA VAL A 284 -15.64 -18.69 -16.70
C VAL A 284 -16.46 -19.38 -15.62
N ALA A 285 -15.87 -19.62 -14.44
CA ALA A 285 -16.55 -20.27 -13.33
C ALA A 285 -17.69 -19.41 -12.77
N ILE A 286 -17.47 -18.09 -12.66
CA ILE A 286 -18.49 -17.13 -12.25
C ILE A 286 -19.68 -17.16 -13.23
N ALA A 287 -19.42 -17.08 -14.54
CA ALA A 287 -20.47 -17.09 -15.55
C ALA A 287 -21.30 -18.40 -15.53
N GLN A 288 -20.64 -19.55 -15.34
CA GLN A 288 -21.33 -20.85 -15.25
C GLN A 288 -22.23 -20.93 -14.02
N PHE A 289 -21.75 -20.48 -12.86
CA PHE A 289 -22.53 -20.49 -11.63
C PHE A 289 -23.72 -19.53 -11.70
N GLU A 290 -23.52 -18.31 -12.21
CA GLU A 290 -24.60 -17.34 -12.40
C GLU A 290 -25.68 -17.86 -13.35
N SER A 291 -25.30 -18.54 -14.43
CA SER A 291 -26.26 -19.22 -15.31
C SER A 291 -27.05 -20.30 -14.56
N SER A 292 -26.41 -21.04 -13.64
CA SER A 292 -27.09 -22.07 -12.87
C SER A 292 -28.11 -21.49 -11.87
N LEU A 293 -27.79 -20.34 -11.26
CA LEU A 293 -28.71 -19.61 -10.39
C LEU A 293 -29.90 -19.04 -11.16
N ALA A 294 -29.68 -18.52 -12.37
CA ALA A 294 -30.74 -17.96 -13.22
C ALA A 294 -31.72 -19.01 -13.78
N THR A 295 -31.35 -20.29 -13.75
CA THR A 295 -32.15 -21.39 -14.33
C THR A 295 -32.92 -22.19 -13.27
N GLN A 296 -32.77 -21.86 -11.97
CA GLN A 296 -33.58 -22.47 -10.93
C GLN A 296 -34.97 -21.80 -10.87
N PRO A 297 -36.07 -22.59 -10.91
CA PRO A 297 -37.44 -22.09 -10.94
C PRO A 297 -37.89 -21.45 -9.64
#